data_AF-A0A2D9HPZ5-F1
#
_entry.id   AF-A0A2D9HPZ5-F1
#
_cell.length_a   1.000
_cell.length_b   1.000
_cell.length_c   1.000
_cell.angle_alpha   90.00
_cell.angle_beta   90.00
_cell.angle_gamma   90.00
#
_symmetry.space_group_name_H-M   'P 1'
#
loop_
_entity.id
_entity.type
_entity.pdbx_description
1 polymer ?
#
loop_
_entity_poly.entity_id
_entity_poly.type
_entity_poly.pdbx_seq_one_letter_code
_entity_poly.pdbx_strand_id
1 'polypeptide(L)'
;MGATELVFIFVVYLLLFGAKGIPSLAKTMGEAVRTFRNATEDIQREILAEDRPNRDSRDFSNVQQSMGKADDEPQANMGDGPMNNPIAS
;
A
#
# COMPACT_ATOMS: atom_id res chain seq x y z
N MET A 1 49.79 10.67 3.13
CA MET A 1 49.30 9.30 2.90
C MET A 1 47.82 9.43 2.62
N GLY A 2 47.39 9.17 1.39
CA GLY A 2 46.11 9.66 0.87
C GLY A 2 45.97 9.30 -0.62
N ALA A 3 45.14 10.03 -1.38
CA ALA A 3 44.71 9.68 -2.74
C ALA A 3 45.78 9.07 -3.67
N THR A 4 47.04 9.52 -3.59
CA THR A 4 48.16 8.97 -4.37
C THR A 4 48.40 7.47 -4.15
N GLU A 5 48.32 6.95 -2.92
CA GLU A 5 48.48 5.52 -2.65
C GLU A 5 47.33 4.71 -3.23
N LEU A 6 46.09 5.21 -3.10
CA LEU A 6 44.93 4.59 -3.71
C LEU A 6 45.06 4.54 -5.24
N VAL A 7 45.48 5.64 -5.87
CA VAL A 7 45.73 5.70 -7.31
C VAL A 7 46.83 4.71 -7.70
N PHE A 8 47.92 4.60 -6.93
CA PHE A 8 48.98 3.64 -7.22
C PHE A 8 48.49 2.18 -7.15
N ILE A 9 47.71 1.82 -6.13
CA ILE A 9 47.09 0.49 -6.01
C ILE A 9 46.14 0.23 -7.18
N PHE A 10 45.34 1.22 -7.57
CA PHE A 10 44.46 1.12 -8.73
C PHE A 10 45.23 0.91 -10.03
N VAL A 11 46.35 1.60 -10.23
CA VAL A 11 47.20 1.41 -11.41
C VAL A 11 47.76 -0.02 -11.43
N VAL A 12 48.29 -0.52 -10.32
CA VAL A 12 48.77 -1.91 -10.23
C VAL A 12 47.64 -2.91 -10.49
N TYR A 13 46.45 -2.69 -9.93
CA TYR A 13 45.28 -3.52 -10.17
C TYR A 13 44.87 -3.52 -11.66
N LEU A 14 44.87 -2.36 -12.30
CA LEU A 14 44.56 -2.22 -13.73
C LEU A 14 45.64 -2.85 -14.63
N LEU A 15 46.89 -2.94 -14.19
CA LEU A 15 47.92 -3.68 -14.92
C LEU A 15 47.71 -5.20 -14.84
N LEU A 16 47.22 -5.71 -13.70
CA LEU A 16 46.94 -7.14 -13.51
C LEU A 16 45.66 -7.59 -14.22
N PHE A 17 44.59 -6.80 -14.11
CA PHE A 17 43.25 -7.17 -14.58
C PHE A 17 42.80 -6.39 -15.83
N GLY A 18 43.55 -5.38 -16.26
CA GLY A 18 43.19 -4.49 -17.36
C GLY A 18 42.12 -3.44 -17.00
N ALA A 19 41.88 -2.51 -17.93
CA ALA A 19 40.82 -1.49 -17.82
C ALA A 19 39.40 -2.08 -17.66
N LYS A 20 39.21 -3.36 -18.00
CA LYS A 20 37.93 -4.08 -17.88
C LYS A 20 37.71 -4.69 -16.49
N GLY A 21 38.72 -4.75 -15.62
CA GLY A 21 38.63 -5.38 -14.30
C GLY A 21 37.54 -4.75 -13.42
N ILE A 22 37.62 -3.44 -13.19
CA ILE A 22 36.67 -2.70 -12.34
C ILE A 22 35.23 -2.73 -12.90
N PRO A 23 34.99 -2.42 -14.19
CA PRO A 23 33.64 -2.51 -14.76
C PRO A 23 33.04 -3.92 -14.64
N SER A 24 33.84 -4.98 -14.82
CA SER A 24 33.33 -6.35 -14.71
C SER A 24 32.98 -6.74 -13.28
N LEU A 25 33.83 -6.38 -12.31
CA LEU A 25 33.59 -6.65 -10.89
C LEU A 25 32.35 -5.89 -10.39
N ALA A 26 32.20 -4.64 -10.81
CA ALA A 26 31.01 -3.83 -10.50
C ALA A 26 29.74 -4.44 -11.10
N LYS A 27 29.79 -4.94 -12.33
CA LYS A 27 28.65 -5.60 -12.98
C LYS A 27 28.24 -6.87 -12.23
N THR A 28 29.19 -7.76 -11.91
CA THR A 28 28.90 -9.03 -11.21
C THR A 28 28.43 -8.79 -9.77
N MET A 29 29.05 -7.86 -9.04
CA MET A 29 28.58 -7.44 -7.71
C MET A 29 27.19 -6.83 -7.78
N GLY A 30 26.92 -5.96 -8.75
CA GLY A 30 25.61 -5.34 -8.93
C GLY A 30 24.51 -6.36 -9.24
N GLU A 31 24.79 -7.34 -10.10
CA GLU A 31 23.90 -8.46 -10.39
C GLU A 31 23.66 -9.34 -9.16
N ALA A 32 24.71 -9.64 -8.38
CA ALA A 32 24.60 -10.40 -7.13
C ALA A 32 23.75 -9.67 -6.08
N VAL A 33 24.01 -8.37 -5.85
CA VAL A 33 23.24 -7.54 -4.90
C VAL A 33 21.78 -7.43 -5.33
N ARG A 34 21.51 -7.25 -6.63
CA ARG A 34 20.14 -7.20 -7.16
C ARG A 34 19.40 -8.52 -6.92
N THR A 35 20.05 -9.64 -7.23
CA THR A 35 19.46 -10.98 -7.04
C THR A 35 19.20 -11.27 -5.57
N PHE A 36 20.16 -10.96 -4.70
CA PHE A 36 20.02 -11.12 -3.25
C PHE A 36 18.88 -10.27 -2.68
N ARG A 37 18.77 -9.00 -3.10
CA ARG A 37 17.67 -8.12 -2.71
C ARG A 37 16.32 -8.70 -3.12
N ASN A 38 16.17 -9.12 -4.37
CA ASN A 38 14.91 -9.67 -4.87
C ASN A 38 14.49 -10.91 -4.06
N ALA A 39 15.41 -11.85 -3.87
CA ALA A 39 15.14 -13.06 -3.08
C ALA A 39 14.77 -12.74 -1.63
N THR A 40 15.45 -11.76 -1.02
CA THR A 40 15.15 -11.31 0.35
C THR A 40 13.79 -10.63 0.43
N GLU A 41 13.38 -9.88 -0.58
CA GLU A 41 12.05 -9.25 -0.64
C GLU A 41 10.93 -10.27 -0.80
N ASP A 42 11.14 -11.33 -1.59
CA ASP A 42 10.17 -12.42 -1.73
C ASP A 42 9.96 -13.15 -0.41
N ILE A 43 11.05 -13.47 0.30
CA ILE A 43 10.99 -14.07 1.65
C ILE A 43 10.27 -13.16 2.64
N GLN A 44 10.59 -11.85 2.64
CA GLN A 44 9.90 -10.89 3.51
C GLN A 44 8.41 -10.82 3.20
N ARG A 45 8.01 -10.84 1.92
CA ARG A 45 6.61 -10.83 1.51
C ARG A 45 5.88 -12.09 1.97
N GLU A 46 6.50 -13.26 1.88
CA GLU A 46 5.91 -14.53 2.32
C GLU A 46 5.68 -14.55 3.83
N ILE A 47 6.70 -14.18 4.62
CA ILE A 47 6.62 -14.11 6.09
C ILE A 47 5.59 -13.07 6.56
N LEU A 48 5.51 -11.92 5.90
CA LEU A 48 4.55 -10.85 6.25
C LEU A 48 3.13 -11.12 5.72
N ALA A 49 2.97 -11.96 4.69
CA ALA A 49 1.67 -12.32 4.14
C ALA A 49 0.98 -13.42 4.95
N GLU A 50 1.74 -14.34 5.58
CA GLU A 50 1.19 -15.34 6.49
C GLU A 50 0.54 -14.73 7.75
N ASP A 51 0.93 -13.52 8.13
CA ASP A 51 0.43 -12.83 9.34
C ASP A 51 -0.73 -11.84 9.07
N ARG A 52 -1.29 -11.84 7.85
CA ARG A 52 -2.54 -11.11 7.58
C ARG A 52 -3.73 -12.04 7.88
N PRO A 53 -4.46 -11.87 9.01
CA PRO A 53 -5.74 -12.52 9.14
C PRO A 53 -6.62 -12.01 8.01
N ASN A 54 -7.20 -12.94 7.28
CA ASN A 54 -8.19 -12.72 6.23
C ASN A 54 -9.34 -11.84 6.77
N ARG A 55 -9.18 -10.52 6.74
CA ARG A 55 -10.28 -9.57 6.96
C ARG A 55 -11.05 -9.50 5.66
N ASP A 56 -11.97 -10.44 5.54
CA ASP A 56 -13.08 -10.42 4.62
C ASP A 56 -13.88 -9.13 4.89
N SER A 57 -13.46 -8.05 4.23
CA SER A 57 -14.02 -6.70 4.38
C SER A 57 -15.33 -6.55 3.61
N ARG A 58 -16.02 -7.66 3.34
CA ARG A 58 -17.29 -7.73 2.60
C ARG A 58 -18.50 -8.05 3.47
N ASP A 59 -18.31 -8.39 4.76
CA ASP A 59 -19.43 -8.82 5.61
C ASP A 59 -20.07 -7.70 6.44
N PHE A 60 -19.35 -6.60 6.73
CA PHE A 60 -19.87 -5.51 7.58
C PHE A 60 -20.72 -4.47 6.84
N SER A 61 -20.66 -4.41 5.51
CA SER A 61 -21.50 -3.50 4.72
C SER A 61 -22.97 -3.95 4.64
N ASN A 62 -23.26 -5.24 4.91
CA ASN A 62 -24.60 -5.80 4.79
C ASN A 62 -25.40 -5.80 6.11
N VAL A 63 -24.72 -5.79 7.26
CA VAL A 63 -25.38 -5.78 8.60
C VAL A 63 -25.97 -4.40 8.94
N GLN A 64 -25.34 -3.32 8.46
CA GLN A 64 -25.85 -1.96 8.69
C GLN A 64 -27.13 -1.66 7.89
N GLN A 65 -27.34 -2.36 6.77
CA GLN A 65 -28.49 -2.14 5.89
C GLN A 65 -29.75 -2.90 6.34
N SER A 66 -29.60 -3.97 7.13
CA SER A 66 -30.70 -4.69 7.78
C SER A 66 -31.20 -4.06 9.08
N MET A 67 -30.47 -3.09 9.66
CA MET A 67 -30.88 -2.41 10.90
C MET A 67 -31.58 -1.07 10.67
N GLY A 68 -31.64 -0.58 9.42
CA GLY A 68 -32.15 0.76 9.06
C GLY A 68 -33.57 0.78 8.49
N LYS A 69 -34.31 -0.32 8.57
CA LYS A 69 -35.67 -0.41 8.02
C LYS A 69 -36.56 -1.24 8.94
N ALA A 70 -36.84 -0.66 10.11
CA ALA A 70 -37.97 -1.04 10.93
C ALA A 70 -38.87 0.20 10.99
N ASP A 71 -40.02 0.04 10.35
CA ASP A 71 -41.09 1.01 10.21
C ASP A 71 -41.68 1.39 11.59
N ASP A 72 -41.85 2.68 11.84
CA ASP A 72 -42.99 3.32 12.55
C ASP A 72 -42.60 4.70 13.08
N GLU A 73 -42.78 5.74 12.27
CA GLU A 73 -43.01 7.10 12.78
C GLU A 73 -44.52 7.36 12.77
N PRO A 74 -45.16 7.64 13.92
CA PRO A 74 -46.56 8.06 13.94
C PRO A 74 -46.64 9.45 13.31
N GLN A 75 -47.35 9.55 12.18
CA GLN A 75 -47.70 10.83 11.57
C GLN A 75 -48.58 11.61 12.55
N ALA A 76 -47.95 12.48 13.33
CA ALA A 76 -48.61 13.53 14.08
C ALA A 76 -49.11 14.59 13.07
N ASN A 77 -50.27 14.32 12.48
CA ASN A 77 -51.03 15.29 11.70
C ASN A 77 -51.67 16.28 12.67
N MET A 78 -50.94 17.36 12.99
CA MET A 78 -51.42 18.44 13.82
C MET A 78 -51.36 19.74 13.03
N GLY A 79 -52.54 20.26 12.69
CA GLY A 79 -52.79 21.66 12.36
C GLY A 79 -52.46 22.07 10.93
N ASP A 80 -53.48 22.24 10.10
CA ASP A 80 -54.07 23.56 9.92
C ASP A 80 -55.35 23.45 9.07
N GLY A 81 -56.50 23.74 9.68
CA GLY A 81 -57.78 23.76 8.96
C GLY A 81 -58.06 25.18 8.47
N PRO A 82 -58.12 25.46 7.16
CA PRO A 82 -58.67 26.73 6.70
C PRO A 82 -60.19 26.75 6.95
N MET A 83 -60.62 27.68 7.79
CA MET A 83 -62.04 27.98 8.00
C MET A 83 -62.70 28.37 6.67
N ASN A 84 -63.65 27.55 6.21
CA ASN A 84 -64.58 27.90 5.16
C ASN A 84 -66.02 27.69 5.66
N ASN A 85 -66.64 28.78 6.12
CA ASN A 85 -68.06 28.76 6.48
C ASN A 85 -68.88 29.47 5.39
N PRO A 86 -69.47 28.74 4.43
CA PRO A 86 -70.67 29.19 3.75
C PRO A 86 -71.88 28.40 4.27
N ILE A 87 -73.04 29.06 4.33
CA ILE A 87 -74.45 28.60 4.34
C ILE A 87 -75.17 29.52 5.35
N ALA A 88 -75.74 30.65 4.93
CA ALA A 88 -77.01 30.81 4.20
C ALA A 88 -78.26 30.42 5.03
N SER A 89 -79.20 31.37 5.06
CA SER A 89 -80.58 31.34 5.62
C SER A 89 -80.74 31.72 7.08
#